data_AF-A0A5K3FL24-F1
#
_entry.id   AF-A0A5K3FL24-F1
#
_cell.length_a   1.000
_cell.length_b   1.000
_cell.length_c   1.000
_cell.angle_alpha   90.00
_cell.angle_beta   90.00
_cell.angle_gamma   90.00
#
_symmetry.space_group_name_H-M   'P 1'
#
loop_
_entity.id
_entity.type
_entity.pdbx_description
1 polymer ?
#
loop_
_entity_poly.entity_id
_entity_poly.type
_entity_poly.pdbx_seq_one_letter_code
_entity_poly.pdbx_strand_id
1 'polypeptide(L)'
;MIYEHCQKHKFKVIFVESICDNQDVIQASILEVKVNSPDYIGVDKDFALQDFLKRIEHYAARYEPIDDDIDKELPYIKIFNQGQRYLANRIAGNVSSRIVYYLMNINVGKRTIYLVRHGESEYNLRGQLGGDPPLSSRGKLFAQKLGKFMENEGLDDLKVWTSHMRRTIETGELIKCSRLDHWKALDELDAGVCEGMTYEEIQKKYPFDFARRDMDKFHYRYPMGESYEDLVARLEPVIMELERQHHVLVICHQAVARCLLAYFTEMDKVELPYIRVPLHTVFKLTPTAYRCIVETVKLDVDAVDTHRDKPVNPDEVKSPFEALQTVPPRY
;
A
#
# COMPACT_ATOMS: atom_id res chain seq x y z
N MET A 1 5.72 -19.60 -31.86
CA MET A 1 5.41 -19.64 -30.41
C MET A 1 5.75 -18.29 -29.75
N ILE A 2 5.09 -17.89 -28.64
CA ILE A 2 5.33 -16.58 -27.96
C ILE A 2 6.81 -16.35 -27.66
N TYR A 3 7.51 -17.39 -27.19
CA TYR A 3 8.94 -17.32 -26.88
C TYR A 3 9.81 -16.89 -28.07
N GLU A 4 9.64 -17.54 -29.22
CA GLU A 4 10.39 -17.23 -30.45
C GLU A 4 10.12 -15.80 -30.94
N HIS A 5 8.87 -15.34 -30.82
CA HIS A 5 8.50 -13.98 -31.14
C HIS A 5 9.22 -12.97 -30.23
N CYS A 6 9.19 -13.18 -28.92
CA CYS A 6 9.90 -12.34 -27.96
C CYS A 6 11.42 -12.34 -28.21
N GLN A 7 12.02 -13.50 -28.47
CA GLN A 7 13.44 -13.61 -28.78
C GLN A 7 13.83 -12.84 -30.05
N LYS A 8 13.01 -12.94 -31.12
CA LYS A 8 13.21 -12.17 -32.35
C LYS A 8 13.26 -10.66 -32.10
N HIS A 9 12.46 -10.18 -31.14
CA HIS A 9 12.41 -8.78 -30.71
C HIS A 9 13.35 -8.45 -29.54
N LYS A 10 14.24 -9.38 -29.14
CA LYS A 10 15.23 -9.22 -28.06
C LYS A 10 14.62 -8.96 -26.68
N PHE A 11 13.39 -9.43 -26.46
CA PHE A 11 12.77 -9.42 -25.14
C PHE A 11 13.23 -10.63 -24.32
N LYS A 12 13.48 -10.39 -23.03
CA LYS A 12 13.64 -11.47 -22.05
C LYS A 12 12.26 -12.01 -21.69
N VAL A 13 12.15 -13.32 -21.52
CA VAL A 13 10.90 -14.01 -21.19
C VAL A 13 11.06 -14.77 -19.88
N ILE A 14 10.05 -14.67 -19.03
CA ILE A 14 9.84 -15.55 -17.88
C ILE A 14 8.39 -16.05 -17.95
N PHE A 15 8.19 -17.34 -17.75
CA PHE A 15 6.86 -17.93 -17.65
C PHE A 15 6.43 -18.00 -16.19
N VAL A 16 5.16 -17.69 -15.92
CA VAL A 16 4.54 -17.85 -14.59
C VAL A 16 3.38 -18.80 -14.78
N GLU A 17 3.53 -20.02 -14.26
CA GLU A 17 2.51 -21.06 -14.35
C GLU A 17 1.84 -21.24 -12.98
N SER A 18 0.53 -20.99 -12.90
CA SER A 18 -0.26 -21.21 -11.69
C SER A 18 -1.00 -22.53 -11.81
N ILE A 19 -0.67 -23.47 -10.93
CA ILE A 19 -1.18 -24.85 -10.93
C ILE A 19 -2.00 -25.03 -9.67
N CYS A 20 -3.28 -25.35 -9.81
CA CYS A 20 -4.14 -25.67 -8.69
C CYS A 20 -4.98 -26.90 -9.00
N ASP A 21 -4.84 -27.94 -8.19
CA ASP A 21 -5.62 -29.18 -8.25
C ASP A 21 -6.61 -29.31 -7.08
N ASN A 22 -6.52 -28.39 -6.11
CA ASN A 22 -7.48 -28.29 -5.00
C ASN A 22 -8.86 -27.81 -5.49
N GLN A 23 -9.84 -28.70 -5.44
CA GLN A 23 -11.21 -28.44 -5.92
C GLN A 23 -11.91 -27.32 -5.15
N ASP A 24 -11.72 -27.23 -3.83
CA ASP A 24 -12.37 -26.19 -3.00
C ASP A 24 -11.87 -24.79 -3.41
N VAL A 25 -10.57 -24.67 -3.67
CA VAL A 25 -9.94 -23.44 -4.13
C VAL A 25 -10.43 -23.05 -5.53
N ILE A 26 -10.52 -24.01 -6.44
CA ILE A 26 -11.01 -23.79 -7.80
C ILE A 26 -12.46 -23.29 -7.77
N GLN A 27 -13.34 -23.98 -7.03
CA GLN A 27 -14.74 -23.60 -6.89
C GLN A 27 -14.89 -22.21 -6.27
N ALA A 28 -14.17 -21.92 -5.18
CA ALA A 28 -14.19 -20.61 -4.54
C ALA A 28 -13.77 -19.50 -5.52
N SER A 29 -12.71 -19.72 -6.31
CA SER A 29 -12.21 -18.77 -7.31
C SER A 29 -13.23 -18.54 -8.45
N ILE A 30 -13.92 -19.58 -8.91
CA ILE A 30 -14.97 -19.47 -9.94
C ILE A 30 -16.13 -18.64 -9.41
N LEU A 31 -16.61 -18.95 -8.20
CA LEU A 31 -17.72 -18.23 -7.57
C LEU A 31 -17.39 -16.75 -7.31
N GLU A 32 -16.17 -16.46 -6.88
CA GLU A 32 -15.74 -15.10 -6.58
C GLU A 32 -15.58 -14.24 -7.85
N VAL A 33 -14.91 -14.78 -8.87
CA VAL A 33 -14.43 -13.99 -10.01
C VAL A 33 -15.25 -14.22 -11.27
N LYS A 34 -15.63 -15.47 -11.55
CA LYS A 34 -16.18 -15.87 -12.86
C LYS A 34 -17.69 -15.75 -12.92
N VAL A 35 -18.39 -16.10 -11.85
CA VAL A 35 -19.85 -15.93 -11.77
C VAL A 35 -20.24 -14.44 -11.81
N ASN A 36 -19.36 -13.55 -11.34
CA ASN A 36 -19.56 -12.10 -11.43
C ASN A 36 -18.95 -11.48 -12.70
N SER A 37 -18.47 -12.30 -13.63
CA SER A 37 -17.84 -11.81 -14.86
C SER A 37 -18.90 -11.39 -15.89
N PRO A 38 -18.53 -10.55 -16.89
CA PRO A 38 -19.44 -10.13 -17.95
C PRO A 38 -20.12 -11.29 -18.70
N ASP A 39 -19.47 -12.46 -18.76
CA ASP A 39 -19.94 -13.65 -19.47
C ASP A 39 -21.20 -14.27 -18.82
N TYR A 40 -21.47 -14.00 -17.54
CA TYR A 40 -22.56 -14.64 -16.77
C TYR A 40 -23.56 -13.65 -16.17
N ILE A 41 -23.64 -12.43 -16.68
CA ILE A 41 -24.62 -11.42 -16.22
C ILE A 41 -26.05 -11.96 -16.39
N GLY A 42 -26.80 -12.05 -15.28
CA GLY A 42 -28.20 -12.51 -15.26
C GLY A 42 -28.38 -14.02 -15.39
N VAL A 43 -27.29 -14.79 -15.40
CA VAL A 43 -27.30 -16.25 -15.43
C VAL A 43 -27.34 -16.80 -14.00
N ASP A 44 -28.02 -17.92 -13.81
CA ASP A 44 -28.03 -18.64 -12.54
C ASP A 44 -26.60 -19.06 -12.13
N LYS A 45 -26.28 -18.91 -10.84
CA LYS A 45 -24.91 -19.12 -10.33
C LYS A 45 -24.46 -20.57 -10.43
N ASP A 46 -25.36 -21.51 -10.18
CA ASP A 46 -25.05 -22.93 -10.25
C ASP A 46 -24.82 -23.35 -11.70
N PHE A 47 -25.64 -22.83 -12.62
CA PHE A 47 -25.42 -23.03 -14.05
C PHE A 47 -24.08 -22.44 -14.51
N ALA A 48 -23.76 -21.21 -14.11
CA ALA A 48 -22.50 -20.54 -14.47
C ALA A 48 -21.27 -21.33 -13.98
N LEU A 49 -21.33 -21.86 -12.75
CA LEU A 49 -20.29 -22.73 -12.20
C LEU A 49 -20.11 -23.99 -13.04
N GLN A 50 -21.20 -24.68 -13.38
CA GLN A 50 -21.15 -25.93 -14.17
C GLN A 50 -20.63 -25.70 -15.60
N ASP A 51 -21.05 -24.61 -16.24
CA ASP A 51 -20.55 -24.24 -17.57
C ASP A 51 -19.04 -23.93 -17.53
N PHE A 52 -18.59 -23.19 -16.52
CA PHE A 52 -17.18 -22.87 -16.36
C PHE A 52 -16.32 -24.10 -16.06
N LEU A 53 -16.82 -25.07 -15.28
CA LEU A 53 -16.15 -26.34 -15.04
C LEU A 53 -15.95 -27.14 -16.34
N LYS A 54 -16.95 -27.19 -17.23
CA LYS A 54 -16.81 -27.80 -18.56
C LYS A 54 -15.76 -27.09 -19.41
N ARG A 55 -15.68 -25.76 -19.30
CA ARG A 55 -14.64 -24.98 -19.99
C ARG A 55 -13.25 -25.35 -19.49
N ILE A 56 -13.08 -25.56 -18.18
CA ILE A 56 -11.82 -26.06 -17.61
C ILE A 56 -11.48 -27.45 -18.17
N GLU A 57 -12.44 -28.38 -18.22
CA GLU A 57 -12.24 -29.71 -18.80
C GLU A 57 -11.78 -29.63 -20.26
N HIS A 58 -12.35 -28.71 -21.04
CA HIS A 58 -11.95 -28.48 -22.43
C HIS A 58 -10.48 -28.03 -22.55
N TYR A 59 -10.02 -27.12 -21.69
CA TYR A 59 -8.61 -26.71 -21.66
C TYR A 59 -7.71 -27.85 -21.16
N ALA A 60 -8.13 -28.58 -20.13
CA ALA A 60 -7.38 -29.70 -19.56
C ALA A 60 -7.06 -30.78 -20.60
N ALA A 61 -7.98 -31.04 -21.54
CA ALA A 61 -7.78 -32.01 -22.62
C ALA A 61 -6.62 -31.68 -23.58
N ARG A 62 -6.13 -30.42 -23.59
CA ARG A 62 -5.03 -29.95 -24.44
C ARG A 62 -3.91 -29.28 -23.67
N TYR A 63 -4.00 -29.25 -22.34
CA TYR A 63 -3.03 -28.55 -21.52
C TYR A 63 -1.75 -29.38 -21.42
N GLU A 64 -0.67 -28.79 -21.88
CA GLU A 64 0.70 -29.30 -21.70
C GLU A 64 1.35 -28.40 -20.65
N PRO A 65 1.55 -28.87 -19.40
CA PRO A 65 2.26 -28.09 -18.40
C PRO A 65 3.70 -27.87 -18.85
N ILE A 66 4.34 -26.82 -18.33
CA ILE A 66 5.79 -26.67 -18.50
C ILE A 66 6.44 -27.96 -17.96
N ASP A 67 7.35 -28.58 -18.72
CA ASP A 67 8.00 -29.83 -18.33
C ASP A 67 9.42 -29.56 -17.81
N ASP A 68 9.78 -30.15 -16.66
CA ASP A 68 11.04 -29.83 -15.99
C ASP A 68 12.27 -30.29 -16.78
N ASP A 69 12.13 -31.30 -17.64
CA ASP A 69 13.21 -31.89 -18.44
C ASP A 69 13.23 -31.34 -19.88
N ILE A 70 12.07 -31.20 -20.51
CA ILE A 70 11.93 -30.69 -21.88
C ILE A 70 12.17 -29.18 -21.90
N ASP A 71 11.59 -28.44 -20.94
CA ASP A 71 11.66 -26.96 -20.88
C ASP A 71 12.76 -26.45 -19.94
N LYS A 72 13.71 -27.31 -19.56
CA LYS A 72 14.80 -26.97 -18.61
C LYS A 72 15.63 -25.74 -19.00
N GLU A 73 15.61 -25.34 -20.26
CA GLU A 73 16.33 -24.17 -20.75
C GLU A 73 15.55 -22.85 -20.58
N LEU A 74 14.24 -22.92 -20.34
CA LEU A 74 13.34 -21.77 -20.20
C LEU A 74 13.36 -21.19 -18.78
N PRO A 75 13.35 -19.86 -18.61
CA PRO A 75 13.11 -19.23 -17.32
C PRO A 75 11.64 -19.32 -16.93
N TYR A 76 11.32 -19.94 -15.80
CA TYR A 76 9.93 -20.04 -15.34
C TYR A 76 9.81 -20.17 -13.81
N ILE A 77 8.63 -19.85 -13.30
CA ILE A 77 8.17 -20.20 -11.96
C ILE A 77 6.83 -20.93 -12.04
N LYS A 78 6.73 -22.07 -11.36
CA LYS A 78 5.49 -22.79 -11.11
C LYS A 78 5.02 -22.50 -9.69
N ILE A 79 3.76 -22.12 -9.54
CA ILE A 79 3.12 -21.80 -8.27
C ILE A 79 2.03 -22.84 -8.05
N PHE A 80 2.22 -23.72 -7.06
CA PHE A 80 1.29 -24.80 -6.77
C PHE A 80 0.35 -24.42 -5.63
N ASN A 81 -0.95 -24.65 -5.83
CA ASN A 81 -2.01 -24.52 -4.84
C ASN A 81 -1.93 -23.22 -4.03
N GLN A 82 -2.04 -22.08 -4.73
CA GLN A 82 -2.01 -20.75 -4.11
C GLN A 82 -0.75 -20.47 -3.27
N GLY A 83 0.40 -20.97 -3.71
CA GLY A 83 1.69 -20.67 -3.10
C GLY A 83 2.13 -21.62 -1.99
N GLN A 84 1.50 -22.80 -1.88
CA GLN A 84 1.95 -23.85 -0.97
C GLN A 84 3.32 -24.42 -1.37
N ARG A 85 3.62 -24.45 -2.67
CA ARG A 85 4.92 -24.87 -3.19
C ARG A 85 5.27 -24.06 -4.42
N TYR A 86 6.57 -23.85 -4.61
CA TYR A 86 7.12 -23.17 -5.78
C TYR A 86 8.20 -24.03 -6.43
N LEU A 87 8.33 -23.93 -7.75
CA LEU A 87 9.48 -24.43 -8.50
C LEU A 87 9.95 -23.31 -9.42
N ALA A 88 11.21 -22.89 -9.29
CA ALA A 88 11.78 -21.83 -10.11
C ALA A 88 12.97 -22.37 -10.90
N ASN A 89 12.99 -22.11 -12.20
CA ASN A 89 14.03 -22.56 -13.11
C ASN A 89 14.69 -21.37 -13.80
N ARG A 90 16.03 -21.36 -13.85
CA ARG A 90 16.85 -20.39 -14.59
C ARG A 90 16.47 -18.91 -14.41
N ILE A 91 16.16 -18.52 -13.18
CA ILE A 91 15.86 -17.13 -12.85
C ILE A 91 17.15 -16.32 -12.87
N ALA A 92 17.31 -15.49 -13.91
CA ALA A 92 18.51 -14.69 -14.12
C ALA A 92 18.19 -13.20 -14.28
N GLY A 93 18.99 -12.37 -13.62
CA GLY A 93 18.91 -10.92 -13.67
C GLY A 93 17.96 -10.32 -12.64
N ASN A 94 18.19 -9.04 -12.32
CA ASN A 94 17.54 -8.36 -11.21
C ASN A 94 16.00 -8.38 -11.28
N VAL A 95 15.44 -8.04 -12.45
CA VAL A 95 13.98 -7.95 -12.63
C VAL A 95 13.30 -9.32 -12.43
N SER A 96 13.82 -10.38 -13.07
CA SER A 96 13.26 -11.72 -12.93
C SER A 96 13.33 -12.24 -11.49
N SER A 97 14.44 -11.98 -10.79
CA SER A 97 14.58 -12.34 -9.38
C SER A 97 13.57 -11.59 -8.50
N ARG A 98 13.32 -10.30 -8.75
CA ARG A 98 12.31 -9.52 -8.01
C ARG A 98 10.88 -9.97 -8.31
N ILE A 99 10.57 -10.34 -9.55
CA ILE A 99 9.27 -10.93 -9.91
C ILE A 99 9.02 -12.21 -9.11
N VAL A 100 10.00 -13.13 -9.10
CA VAL A 100 9.89 -14.38 -8.33
C VAL A 100 9.76 -14.12 -6.83
N TYR A 101 10.58 -13.22 -6.29
CA TYR A 101 10.48 -12.82 -4.89
C TYR A 101 9.09 -12.28 -4.54
N TYR A 102 8.52 -11.40 -5.37
CA TYR A 102 7.16 -10.89 -5.16
C TYR A 102 6.13 -12.02 -5.19
N LEU A 103 6.14 -12.83 -6.26
CA LEU A 103 5.18 -13.93 -6.45
C LEU A 103 5.23 -14.98 -5.33
N MET A 104 6.37 -15.15 -4.67
CA MET A 104 6.52 -16.07 -3.54
C MET A 104 5.99 -15.53 -2.21
N ASN A 105 5.75 -14.22 -2.11
CA ASN A 105 5.33 -13.56 -0.87
C ASN A 105 3.89 -13.04 -0.91
N ILE A 106 3.24 -13.00 -2.07
CA ILE A 106 1.84 -12.60 -2.16
C ILE A 106 0.92 -13.64 -1.52
N ASN A 107 -0.02 -13.16 -0.72
CA ASN A 107 -1.15 -13.93 -0.23
C ASN A 107 -2.36 -13.68 -1.14
N VAL A 108 -3.10 -14.72 -1.51
CA VAL A 108 -4.34 -14.62 -2.32
C VAL A 108 -5.61 -14.86 -1.51
N GLY A 109 -5.46 -15.18 -0.22
CA GLY A 109 -6.57 -15.34 0.70
C GLY A 109 -7.22 -14.01 1.07
N LYS A 110 -8.51 -14.08 1.41
CA LYS A 110 -9.27 -12.92 1.90
C LYS A 110 -8.61 -12.37 3.16
N ARG A 111 -8.36 -11.07 3.15
CA ARG A 111 -7.70 -10.36 4.25
C ARG A 111 -8.14 -8.91 4.31
N THR A 112 -7.76 -8.24 5.39
CA THR A 112 -8.02 -6.82 5.56
C THR A 112 -6.80 -6.14 6.16
N ILE A 113 -6.37 -5.08 5.51
CA ILE A 113 -5.29 -4.21 5.97
C ILE A 113 -5.95 -2.94 6.50
N TYR A 114 -5.71 -2.60 7.75
CA TYR A 114 -6.15 -1.35 8.33
C TYR A 114 -4.97 -0.38 8.31
N LEU A 115 -5.20 0.80 7.79
CA LEU A 115 -4.19 1.84 7.71
C LEU A 115 -4.72 3.08 8.41
N VAL A 116 -3.91 3.60 9.33
CA VAL A 116 -4.27 4.79 10.09
C VAL A 116 -3.02 5.59 10.42
N ARG A 117 -3.19 6.90 10.56
CA ARG A 117 -2.15 7.75 11.14
C ARG A 117 -2.11 7.55 12.66
N HIS A 118 -1.01 7.90 13.29
CA HIS A 118 -1.00 8.19 14.72
C HIS A 118 -2.13 9.17 15.10
N GLY A 119 -2.55 9.14 16.36
CA GLY A 119 -3.43 10.19 16.91
C GLY A 119 -2.79 11.57 16.76
N GLU A 120 -3.60 12.63 16.75
CA GLU A 120 -3.11 14.01 16.67
C GLU A 120 -1.95 14.26 17.65
N SER A 121 -0.86 14.86 17.15
CA SER A 121 0.32 15.18 17.95
C SER A 121 0.39 16.66 18.33
N GLU A 122 1.27 16.99 19.28
CA GLU A 122 1.57 18.38 19.65
C GLU A 122 2.07 19.23 18.47
N TYR A 123 2.81 18.64 17.53
CA TYR A 123 3.26 19.38 16.34
C TYR A 123 2.14 19.53 15.30
N ASN A 124 1.18 18.60 15.23
CA ASN A 124 0.03 18.79 14.36
C ASN A 124 -0.75 20.03 14.77
N LEU A 125 -1.02 20.20 16.08
CA LEU A 125 -1.68 21.40 16.61
C LEU A 125 -0.96 22.70 16.22
N ARG A 126 0.39 22.67 16.18
CA ARG A 126 1.23 23.84 15.85
C ARG A 126 1.50 24.01 14.37
N GLY A 127 1.06 23.09 13.52
CA GLY A 127 1.36 23.07 12.07
C GLY A 127 2.82 22.77 11.74
N GLN A 128 3.56 22.14 12.66
CA GLN A 128 4.97 21.78 12.47
C GLN A 128 5.12 20.42 11.77
N LEU A 129 6.09 20.31 10.87
CA LEU A 129 6.41 19.08 10.15
C LEU A 129 7.39 18.21 10.94
N GLY A 130 7.30 16.89 10.75
CA GLY A 130 8.26 15.92 11.28
C GLY A 130 8.34 15.89 12.81
N GLY A 131 9.57 15.74 13.31
CA GLY A 131 9.94 15.61 14.72
C GLY A 131 9.48 14.30 15.35
N ASP A 132 9.64 14.22 16.67
CA ASP A 132 9.08 13.14 17.49
C ASP A 132 8.19 13.66 18.65
N PRO A 133 7.14 14.46 18.33
CA PRO A 133 6.22 14.98 19.34
C PRO A 133 5.40 13.86 20.00
N PRO A 134 4.97 14.04 21.26
CA PRO A 134 3.97 13.18 21.87
C PRO A 134 2.57 13.41 21.27
N LEU A 135 1.62 12.53 21.61
CA LEU A 135 0.20 12.74 21.31
C LEU A 135 -0.38 13.93 22.09
N SER A 136 -1.29 14.66 21.43
CA SER A 136 -2.16 15.66 22.06
C SER A 136 -3.21 14.98 22.94
N SER A 137 -3.99 15.77 23.69
CA SER A 137 -5.15 15.26 24.43
C SER A 137 -6.16 14.56 23.51
N ARG A 138 -6.43 15.12 22.33
CA ARG A 138 -7.30 14.50 21.31
C ARG A 138 -6.67 13.26 20.70
N GLY A 139 -5.35 13.25 20.46
CA GLY A 139 -4.63 12.08 19.99
C GLY A 139 -4.73 10.89 20.94
N LYS A 140 -4.64 11.12 22.25
CA LYS A 140 -4.83 10.07 23.27
C LYS A 140 -6.28 9.55 23.32
N LEU A 141 -7.27 10.44 23.18
CA LEU A 141 -8.67 10.04 23.07
C LEU A 141 -8.91 9.20 21.81
N PHE A 142 -8.29 9.57 20.69
CA PHE A 142 -8.33 8.79 19.46
C PHE A 142 -7.72 7.40 19.65
N ALA A 143 -6.56 7.27 20.29
CA ALA A 143 -5.94 5.97 20.56
C ALA A 143 -6.90 5.02 21.33
N GLN A 144 -7.64 5.55 22.31
CA GLN A 144 -8.66 4.79 23.03
C GLN A 144 -9.83 4.37 22.13
N LYS A 145 -10.34 5.27 21.27
CA LYS A 145 -11.42 4.94 20.33
C LYS A 145 -10.96 3.95 19.25
N LEU A 146 -9.71 4.05 18.80
CA LEU A 146 -9.11 3.10 17.86
C LEU A 146 -9.01 1.70 18.46
N GLY A 147 -8.55 1.58 19.71
CA GLY A 147 -8.52 0.29 20.42
C GLY A 147 -9.90 -0.36 20.48
N LYS A 148 -10.94 0.40 20.87
CA LYS A 148 -12.34 -0.08 20.86
C LYS A 148 -12.85 -0.44 19.47
N PHE A 149 -12.50 0.35 18.46
CA PHE A 149 -12.87 0.07 17.07
C PHE A 149 -12.28 -1.28 16.62
N MET A 150 -10.99 -1.51 16.86
CA MET A 150 -10.34 -2.77 16.49
C MET A 150 -10.86 -3.98 17.28
N GLU A 151 -11.24 -3.80 18.55
CA GLU A 151 -11.92 -4.85 19.32
C GLU A 151 -13.27 -5.24 18.71
N ASN A 152 -14.03 -4.26 18.22
CA ASN A 152 -15.33 -4.50 17.58
C ASN A 152 -15.21 -5.16 16.19
N GLU A 153 -14.09 -4.97 15.48
CA GLU A 153 -13.84 -5.70 14.23
C GLU A 153 -13.65 -7.21 14.47
N GLY A 154 -13.39 -7.64 15.71
CA GLY A 154 -13.41 -9.05 16.11
C GLY A 154 -12.39 -9.93 15.37
N LEU A 155 -11.22 -9.38 15.07
CA LEU A 155 -10.20 -10.05 14.26
C LEU A 155 -9.32 -10.98 15.10
N ASP A 156 -9.32 -12.25 14.75
CA ASP A 156 -8.36 -13.21 15.27
C ASP A 156 -6.95 -12.93 14.71
N ASP A 157 -5.92 -13.13 15.55
CA ASP A 157 -4.50 -12.95 15.20
C ASP A 157 -4.14 -11.59 14.54
N LEU A 158 -4.81 -10.50 14.95
CA LEU A 158 -4.46 -9.16 14.50
C LEU A 158 -3.01 -8.82 14.86
N LYS A 159 -2.22 -8.46 13.84
CA LYS A 159 -0.89 -7.86 14.01
C LYS A 159 -0.98 -6.34 13.93
N VAL A 160 -0.23 -5.65 14.77
CA VAL A 160 -0.16 -4.19 14.78
C VAL A 160 1.27 -3.77 14.49
N TRP A 161 1.44 -2.89 13.51
CA TRP A 161 2.72 -2.29 13.17
C TRP A 161 2.71 -0.81 13.44
N THR A 162 3.77 -0.31 14.05
CA THR A 162 4.00 1.11 14.23
C THR A 162 5.35 1.50 13.65
N SER A 163 5.58 2.81 13.53
CA SER A 163 6.94 3.29 13.34
C SER A 163 7.72 3.30 14.67
N HIS A 164 8.96 3.77 14.64
CA HIS A 164 9.77 3.99 15.86
C HIS A 164 9.45 5.33 16.55
N MET A 165 8.61 6.16 15.94
CA MET A 165 8.23 7.47 16.47
C MET A 165 7.18 7.32 17.56
N ARG A 166 7.40 8.04 18.66
CA ARG A 166 6.64 8.02 19.91
C ARG A 166 5.13 8.09 19.68
N ARG A 167 4.67 9.01 18.84
CA ARG A 167 3.23 9.18 18.53
C ARG A 167 2.55 7.93 17.96
N THR A 168 3.24 7.14 17.14
CA THR A 168 2.68 5.88 16.61
C THR A 168 2.64 4.79 17.67
N ILE A 169 3.68 4.73 18.50
CA ILE A 169 3.79 3.78 19.61
C ILE A 169 2.68 4.06 20.64
N GLU A 170 2.57 5.30 21.13
CA GLU A 170 1.52 5.74 22.07
C GLU A 170 0.11 5.47 21.53
N THR A 171 -0.09 5.53 20.20
CA THR A 171 -1.40 5.22 19.60
C THR A 171 -1.70 3.72 19.61
N GLY A 172 -0.68 2.87 19.43
CA GLY A 172 -0.82 1.41 19.37
C GLY A 172 -0.89 0.72 20.73
N GLU A 173 -0.46 1.37 21.82
CA GLU A 173 -0.37 0.78 23.17
C GLU A 173 -1.69 0.18 23.70
N LEU A 174 -2.84 0.73 23.28
CA LEU A 174 -4.15 0.32 23.76
C LEU A 174 -4.86 -0.70 22.86
N ILE A 175 -4.18 -1.20 21.83
CA ILE A 175 -4.77 -2.14 20.87
C ILE A 175 -4.47 -3.57 21.29
N LYS A 176 -5.53 -4.37 21.47
CA LYS A 176 -5.37 -5.82 21.66
C LYS A 176 -4.93 -6.45 20.35
N CYS A 177 -3.78 -7.10 20.36
CA CYS A 177 -3.17 -7.72 19.19
C CYS A 177 -2.38 -8.97 19.60
N SER A 178 -2.17 -9.89 18.67
CA SER A 178 -1.29 -11.04 18.90
C SER A 178 0.18 -10.65 18.87
N ARG A 179 0.51 -9.60 18.13
CA ARG A 179 1.87 -9.11 17.96
C ARG A 179 1.90 -7.62 17.63
N LEU A 180 2.77 -6.90 18.33
CA LEU A 180 3.10 -5.50 18.08
C LEU A 180 4.55 -5.42 17.59
N ASP A 181 4.77 -4.92 16.38
CA ASP A 181 6.11 -4.73 15.80
C ASP A 181 6.38 -3.26 15.48
N HIS A 182 7.61 -2.82 15.76
CA HIS A 182 8.06 -1.46 15.48
C HIS A 182 9.01 -1.47 14.28
N TRP A 183 8.61 -0.81 13.18
CA TRP A 183 9.36 -0.78 11.93
C TRP A 183 9.95 0.60 11.69
N LYS A 184 11.28 0.72 11.67
CA LYS A 184 11.95 1.97 11.33
C LYS A 184 11.60 2.45 9.90
N ALA A 185 11.37 1.51 8.99
CA ALA A 185 10.93 1.81 7.63
C ALA A 185 9.55 2.51 7.57
N LEU A 186 8.75 2.47 8.65
CA LEU A 186 7.47 3.18 8.77
C LEU A 186 7.63 4.60 9.34
N ASP A 187 8.84 5.07 9.65
CA ASP A 187 9.03 6.44 10.16
C ASP A 187 8.59 7.47 9.12
N GLU A 188 8.08 8.62 9.58
CA GLU A 188 7.61 9.69 8.70
C GLU A 188 8.73 10.13 7.73
N LEU A 189 8.33 10.68 6.59
CA LEU A 189 9.25 11.30 5.63
C LEU A 189 10.12 12.34 6.35
N ASP A 190 11.43 12.21 6.21
CA ASP A 190 12.40 13.13 6.79
C ASP A 190 12.40 14.47 6.03
N ALA A 191 12.01 15.56 6.70
CA ALA A 191 12.04 16.90 6.13
C ALA A 191 13.43 17.57 6.17
N GLY A 192 14.45 16.87 6.68
CA GLY A 192 15.84 17.32 6.75
C GLY A 192 15.99 18.61 7.53
N VAL A 193 16.57 19.64 6.90
CA VAL A 193 16.73 20.97 7.53
C VAL A 193 15.41 21.67 7.87
N CYS A 194 14.27 21.17 7.38
CA CYS A 194 12.93 21.70 7.64
C CYS A 194 12.17 20.95 8.77
N GLU A 195 12.82 19.99 9.43
CA GLU A 195 12.26 19.29 10.60
C GLU A 195 11.85 20.25 11.72
N GLY A 196 10.65 20.06 12.27
CA GLY A 196 10.07 20.92 13.31
C GLY A 196 9.64 22.31 12.84
N MET A 197 9.79 22.65 11.56
CA MET A 197 9.33 23.91 11.01
C MET A 197 7.88 23.84 10.52
N THR A 198 7.24 24.98 10.52
CA THR A 198 5.95 25.21 9.86
C THR A 198 6.13 25.65 8.40
N TYR A 199 5.09 25.54 7.57
CA TYR A 199 5.19 25.95 6.16
C TYR A 199 5.58 27.42 5.97
N GLU A 200 5.10 28.30 6.85
CA GLU A 200 5.40 29.72 6.87
C GLU A 200 6.88 29.99 7.22
N GLU A 201 7.45 29.21 8.13
CA GLU A 201 8.88 29.27 8.44
C GLU A 201 9.73 28.74 7.29
N ILE A 202 9.29 27.66 6.63
CA ILE A 202 9.96 27.10 5.46
C ILE A 202 9.94 28.10 4.31
N GLN A 203 8.79 28.70 4.00
CA GLN A 203 8.67 29.73 2.96
C GLN A 203 9.56 30.95 3.27
N LYS A 204 9.70 31.32 4.55
CA LYS A 204 10.54 32.45 4.96
C LYS A 204 12.04 32.13 4.87
N LYS A 205 12.45 30.93 5.30
CA LYS A 205 13.87 30.56 5.45
C LYS A 205 14.44 29.89 4.19
N TYR A 206 13.63 29.10 3.49
CA TYR A 206 13.97 28.30 2.31
C TYR A 206 12.95 28.49 1.17
N PRO A 207 12.70 29.73 0.69
CA PRO A 207 11.67 30.00 -0.32
C PRO A 207 11.89 29.24 -1.63
N PHE A 208 13.14 29.06 -2.05
CA PHE A 208 13.47 28.34 -3.28
C PHE A 208 13.20 26.83 -3.15
N ASP A 209 13.53 26.23 -2.01
CA ASP A 209 13.25 24.81 -1.74
C ASP A 209 11.75 24.57 -1.64
N PHE A 210 11.01 25.49 -1.01
CA PHE A 210 9.56 25.41 -0.93
C PHE A 210 8.91 25.40 -2.32
N ALA A 211 9.28 26.35 -3.19
CA ALA A 211 8.77 26.42 -4.56
C ALA A 211 9.17 25.18 -5.39
N ARG A 212 10.43 24.73 -5.31
CA ARG A 212 10.88 23.53 -6.04
C ARG A 212 10.16 22.27 -5.62
N ARG A 213 9.86 22.14 -4.33
CA ARG A 213 9.06 21.02 -3.83
C ARG A 213 7.62 21.07 -4.30
N ASP A 214 7.06 22.26 -4.53
CA ASP A 214 5.72 22.39 -5.09
C ASP A 214 5.67 22.07 -6.59
N MET A 215 6.74 22.37 -7.33
CA MET A 215 6.87 22.00 -8.76
C MET A 215 6.96 20.48 -8.94
N ASP A 216 7.74 19.79 -8.10
CA ASP A 216 7.90 18.33 -8.17
C ASP A 216 7.99 17.68 -6.78
N LYS A 217 6.83 17.54 -6.13
CA LYS A 217 6.76 17.01 -4.76
C LYS A 217 7.16 15.55 -4.67
N PHE A 218 7.11 14.79 -5.76
CA PHE A 218 7.45 13.37 -5.74
C PHE A 218 8.96 13.17 -5.67
N HIS A 219 9.73 13.84 -6.53
CA HIS A 219 11.18 13.66 -6.61
C HIS A 219 11.98 14.63 -5.74
N TYR A 220 11.43 15.80 -5.37
CA TYR A 220 12.19 16.80 -4.63
C TYR A 220 12.46 16.40 -3.17
N ARG A 221 13.73 16.56 -2.76
CA ARG A 221 14.20 16.40 -1.37
C ARG A 221 14.44 17.78 -0.77
N TYR A 222 13.91 18.06 0.42
CA TYR A 222 14.48 19.15 1.20
C TYR A 222 15.96 18.83 1.53
N PRO A 223 16.82 19.84 1.73
CA PRO A 223 18.23 19.58 2.05
C PRO A 223 18.35 18.65 3.25
N MET A 224 19.16 17.59 3.12
CA MET A 224 19.36 16.53 4.13
C MET A 224 18.10 15.72 4.48
N GLY A 225 17.03 15.80 3.68
CA GLY A 225 15.80 15.03 3.88
C GLY A 225 15.54 14.01 2.75
N GLU A 226 14.34 13.47 2.77
CA GLU A 226 13.83 12.48 1.80
C GLU A 226 12.83 13.10 0.82
N SER A 227 12.71 12.48 -0.35
CA SER A 227 11.61 12.70 -1.29
C SER A 227 10.54 11.61 -1.09
N TYR A 228 9.38 11.74 -1.76
CA TYR A 228 8.43 10.63 -1.80
C TYR A 228 8.99 9.43 -2.57
N GLU A 229 9.86 9.64 -3.56
CA GLU A 229 10.57 8.58 -4.25
C GLU A 229 11.47 7.77 -3.31
N ASP A 230 12.23 8.42 -2.42
CA ASP A 230 13.03 7.74 -1.39
C ASP A 230 12.14 6.95 -0.44
N LEU A 231 11.03 7.56 0.00
CA LEU A 231 10.08 6.94 0.90
C LEU A 231 9.47 5.68 0.27
N VAL A 232 9.11 5.73 -1.02
CA VAL A 232 8.61 4.54 -1.75
C VAL A 232 9.65 3.43 -1.76
N ALA A 233 10.92 3.75 -2.05
CA ALA A 233 12.00 2.77 -2.01
C ALA A 233 12.21 2.19 -0.60
N ARG A 234 12.13 3.04 0.45
CA ARG A 234 12.24 2.63 1.85
C ARG A 234 11.09 1.75 2.31
N LEU A 235 9.90 1.94 1.77
CA LEU A 235 8.70 1.17 2.11
C LEU A 235 8.59 -0.16 1.36
N GLU A 236 9.47 -0.46 0.40
CA GLU A 236 9.44 -1.73 -0.33
C GLU A 236 9.38 -2.96 0.61
N PRO A 237 10.23 -3.10 1.65
CA PRO A 237 10.16 -4.25 2.55
C PRO A 237 8.86 -4.32 3.36
N VAL A 238 8.27 -3.15 3.68
CA VAL A 238 6.97 -3.07 4.38
C VAL A 238 5.86 -3.58 3.47
N ILE A 239 5.84 -3.16 2.20
CA ILE A 239 4.86 -3.59 1.21
C ILE A 239 4.93 -5.10 1.02
N MET A 240 6.14 -5.67 0.89
CA MET A 240 6.31 -7.12 0.76
C MET A 240 5.76 -7.87 1.97
N GLU A 241 6.00 -7.37 3.19
CA GLU A 241 5.48 -8.01 4.38
C GLU A 241 3.94 -7.85 4.49
N LEU A 242 3.37 -6.72 4.07
CA LEU A 242 1.91 -6.51 4.01
C LEU A 242 1.24 -7.48 3.05
N GLU A 243 1.87 -7.75 1.90
CA GLU A 243 1.37 -8.72 0.93
C GLU A 243 1.34 -10.14 1.46
N ARG A 244 2.19 -10.44 2.45
CA ARG A 244 2.30 -11.74 3.11
C ARG A 244 1.30 -11.92 4.27
N GLN A 245 0.97 -10.85 4.99
CA GLN A 245 0.11 -10.93 6.17
C GLN A 245 -1.36 -11.23 5.82
N HIS A 246 -2.11 -11.72 6.81
CA HIS A 246 -3.58 -11.70 6.79
C HIS A 246 -4.09 -10.36 7.36
N HIS A 247 -4.51 -10.32 8.62
CA HIS A 247 -5.04 -9.11 9.26
C HIS A 247 -3.91 -8.31 9.90
N VAL A 248 -3.74 -7.08 9.43
CA VAL A 248 -2.71 -6.18 9.95
C VAL A 248 -3.25 -4.77 10.08
N LEU A 249 -2.96 -4.12 11.19
CA LEU A 249 -3.16 -2.69 11.41
C LEU A 249 -1.82 -1.97 11.35
N VAL A 250 -1.69 -1.00 10.46
CA VAL A 250 -0.52 -0.14 10.33
C VAL A 250 -0.86 1.24 10.88
N ILE A 251 -0.18 1.62 11.96
CA ILE A 251 -0.26 2.95 12.57
C ILE A 251 1.00 3.72 12.15
N CYS A 252 0.85 4.66 11.22
CA CYS A 252 1.96 5.37 10.63
C CYS A 252 1.69 6.88 10.55
N HIS A 253 2.13 7.53 9.47
CA HIS A 253 2.16 8.97 9.33
C HIS A 253 1.57 9.41 7.99
N GLN A 254 1.53 10.72 7.72
CA GLN A 254 0.83 11.23 6.56
C GLN A 254 1.52 10.82 5.26
N ALA A 255 2.84 10.99 5.12
CA ALA A 255 3.51 10.64 3.86
C ALA A 255 3.56 9.11 3.67
N VAL A 256 3.80 8.37 4.75
CA VAL A 256 3.84 6.89 4.74
C VAL A 256 2.49 6.30 4.32
N ALA A 257 1.39 6.76 4.91
CA ALA A 257 0.06 6.28 4.57
C ALA A 257 -0.30 6.59 3.11
N ARG A 258 0.13 7.73 2.56
CA ARG A 258 -0.07 8.04 1.14
C ARG A 258 0.63 7.03 0.23
N CYS A 259 1.88 6.67 0.52
CA CYS A 259 2.62 5.68 -0.26
C CYS A 259 1.93 4.30 -0.21
N LEU A 260 1.48 3.88 0.98
CA LEU A 260 0.80 2.59 1.14
C LEU A 260 -0.57 2.58 0.45
N LEU A 261 -1.35 3.67 0.56
CA LEU A 261 -2.61 3.80 -0.18
C LEU A 261 -2.36 3.76 -1.69
N ALA A 262 -1.42 4.55 -2.19
CA ALA A 262 -1.10 4.61 -3.61
C ALA A 262 -0.72 3.24 -4.17
N TYR A 263 0.00 2.42 -3.40
CA TYR A 263 0.30 1.04 -3.78
C TYR A 263 -0.97 0.19 -3.94
N PHE A 264 -1.84 0.15 -2.93
CA PHE A 264 -3.04 -0.69 -2.96
C PHE A 264 -4.16 -0.16 -3.87
N THR A 265 -4.18 1.13 -4.16
CA THR A 265 -5.18 1.77 -5.04
C THR A 265 -4.64 2.12 -6.42
N GLU A 266 -3.43 1.65 -6.77
CA GLU A 266 -2.80 1.84 -8.08
C GLU A 266 -2.71 3.31 -8.54
N MET A 267 -2.49 4.23 -7.60
CA MET A 267 -2.34 5.66 -7.92
C MET A 267 -0.94 5.97 -8.42
N ASP A 268 -0.85 6.91 -9.35
CA ASP A 268 0.44 7.27 -9.95
C ASP A 268 1.30 8.18 -9.05
N LYS A 269 2.55 8.38 -9.47
CA LYS A 269 3.53 9.20 -8.75
C LYS A 269 3.16 10.69 -8.67
N VAL A 270 2.30 11.20 -9.54
CA VAL A 270 1.85 12.60 -9.56
C VAL A 270 0.78 12.82 -8.50
N GLU A 271 -0.13 11.85 -8.34
CA GLU A 271 -1.23 11.90 -7.36
C GLU A 271 -0.78 11.53 -5.94
N LEU A 272 0.14 10.56 -5.81
CA LEU A 272 0.59 9.99 -4.54
C LEU A 272 0.91 11.04 -3.45
N PRO A 273 1.72 12.10 -3.70
CA PRO A 273 2.08 13.10 -2.68
C PRO A 273 0.91 13.97 -2.18
N TYR A 274 -0.26 13.84 -2.79
CA TYR A 274 -1.46 14.64 -2.55
C TYR A 274 -2.69 13.79 -2.18
N ILE A 275 -2.54 12.48 -1.95
CA ILE A 275 -3.63 11.67 -1.40
C ILE A 275 -4.05 12.23 -0.03
N ARG A 276 -5.36 12.35 0.20
CA ARG A 276 -5.89 12.87 1.47
C ARG A 276 -5.94 11.76 2.51
N VAL A 277 -5.14 11.92 3.57
CA VAL A 277 -5.06 10.99 4.70
C VAL A 277 -5.34 11.79 5.98
N PRO A 278 -6.60 12.05 6.32
CA PRO A 278 -6.95 12.84 7.49
C PRO A 278 -6.54 12.12 8.80
N LEU A 279 -6.32 12.90 9.85
CA LEU A 279 -6.17 12.35 11.20
C LEU A 279 -7.48 11.66 11.64
N HIS A 280 -7.32 10.77 12.62
CA HIS A 280 -8.43 10.10 13.30
C HIS A 280 -9.38 9.30 12.39
N THR A 281 -8.87 8.85 11.25
CA THR A 281 -9.66 8.16 10.23
C THR A 281 -8.96 6.86 9.85
N VAL A 282 -9.68 5.76 9.92
CA VAL A 282 -9.19 4.42 9.56
C VAL A 282 -9.53 4.15 8.10
N PHE A 283 -8.54 3.72 7.34
CA PHE A 283 -8.72 3.17 5.99
C PHE A 283 -8.71 1.65 6.09
N LYS A 284 -9.84 1.02 5.77
CA LYS A 284 -9.99 -0.42 5.69
C LYS A 284 -9.81 -0.85 4.24
N LEU A 285 -8.72 -1.55 3.98
CA LEU A 285 -8.31 -2.02 2.67
C LEU A 285 -8.65 -3.52 2.55
N THR A 286 -9.48 -3.86 1.59
CA THR A 286 -9.83 -5.26 1.26
C THR A 286 -9.37 -5.57 -0.16
N PRO A 287 -8.18 -6.18 -0.32
CA PRO A 287 -7.72 -6.67 -1.61
C PRO A 287 -8.70 -7.68 -2.20
N THR A 288 -9.03 -7.51 -3.48
CA THR A 288 -9.84 -8.44 -4.28
C THR A 288 -9.07 -8.80 -5.56
N ALA A 289 -9.60 -9.71 -6.37
CA ALA A 289 -8.91 -10.22 -7.57
C ALA A 289 -8.43 -9.15 -8.57
N TYR A 290 -9.07 -7.97 -8.63
CA TYR A 290 -8.76 -6.92 -9.61
C TYR A 290 -8.54 -5.53 -9.04
N ARG A 291 -8.85 -5.32 -7.75
CA ARG A 291 -8.75 -4.00 -7.10
C ARG A 291 -8.67 -4.14 -5.60
N CYS A 292 -8.27 -3.08 -4.91
CA CYS A 292 -8.47 -2.97 -3.47
C CYS A 292 -9.73 -2.13 -3.18
N ILE A 293 -10.66 -2.68 -2.39
CA ILE A 293 -11.78 -1.91 -1.86
C ILE A 293 -11.29 -1.09 -0.67
N VAL A 294 -11.58 0.21 -0.67
CA VAL A 294 -11.19 1.13 0.40
C VAL A 294 -12.43 1.68 1.09
N GLU A 295 -12.62 1.31 2.34
CA GLU A 295 -13.64 1.90 3.20
C GLU A 295 -12.98 2.89 4.16
N THR A 296 -13.58 4.06 4.34
CA THR A 296 -13.05 5.12 5.19
C THR A 296 -13.96 5.29 6.41
N VAL A 297 -13.41 5.05 7.61
CA VAL A 297 -14.14 5.15 8.87
C VAL A 297 -13.54 6.27 9.71
N LYS A 298 -14.24 7.41 9.79
CA LYS A 298 -13.87 8.52 10.67
C LYS A 298 -14.29 8.17 12.10
N LEU A 299 -13.33 8.09 13.01
CA LEU A 299 -13.64 7.94 14.43
C LEU A 299 -14.07 9.29 15.00
N ASP A 300 -15.00 9.27 15.94
CA ASP A 300 -15.64 10.46 16.52
C ASP A 300 -14.69 11.22 17.48
N VAL A 301 -13.58 11.73 16.95
CA VAL A 301 -12.62 12.59 17.65
C VAL A 301 -12.14 13.64 16.67
N ASP A 302 -12.36 14.91 16.97
CA ASP A 302 -11.88 16.00 16.13
C ASP A 302 -10.36 16.03 16.06
N ALA A 303 -9.84 16.57 14.95
CA ALA A 303 -8.42 16.80 14.73
C ALA A 303 -8.25 18.02 13.82
N VAL A 304 -7.06 18.62 13.87
CA VAL A 304 -6.64 19.61 12.87
C VAL A 304 -6.53 18.97 11.48
N ASP A 305 -6.71 19.79 10.42
CA ASP A 305 -6.35 19.37 9.07
C ASP A 305 -4.87 19.66 8.82
N THR A 306 -4.15 18.65 8.35
CA THR A 306 -2.73 18.75 7.98
C THR A 306 -2.52 18.61 6.48
N HIS A 307 -3.61 18.56 5.71
CA HIS A 307 -3.57 18.47 4.27
C HIS A 307 -3.29 19.86 3.67
N ARG A 308 -2.18 19.97 2.94
CA ARG A 308 -1.91 21.09 2.04
C ARG A 308 -2.16 20.64 0.60
N ASP A 309 -3.14 21.27 -0.03
CA ASP A 309 -3.52 21.00 -1.42
C ASP A 309 -2.38 21.31 -2.39
N LYS A 310 -2.42 20.68 -3.56
CA LYS A 310 -1.51 20.99 -4.67
C LYS A 310 -1.73 22.45 -5.10
N PRO A 311 -0.69 23.30 -5.09
CA PRO A 311 -0.82 24.66 -5.60
C PRO A 311 -1.23 24.66 -7.07
N VAL A 312 -2.08 25.62 -7.44
CA VAL A 312 -2.43 25.87 -8.84
C VAL A 312 -1.26 26.62 -9.49
N ASN A 313 -0.75 26.11 -10.61
CA ASN A 313 0.39 26.67 -11.35
C ASN A 313 1.61 26.97 -10.45
N PRO A 314 2.27 25.96 -9.86
CA PRO A 314 3.40 26.17 -8.94
C PRO A 314 4.57 26.94 -9.58
N ASP A 315 4.71 26.88 -10.91
CA ASP A 315 5.73 27.61 -11.67
C ASP A 315 5.48 29.13 -11.75
N GLU A 316 4.25 29.57 -11.48
CA GLU A 316 3.81 30.97 -11.61
C GLU A 316 3.73 31.72 -10.27
N VAL A 317 4.07 31.05 -9.16
CA VAL A 317 4.02 31.63 -7.81
C VAL A 317 5.08 32.73 -7.68
N LYS A 318 4.65 33.99 -7.47
CA LYS A 318 5.52 35.18 -7.45
C LYS A 318 5.68 35.79 -6.06
N SER A 319 4.85 35.41 -5.10
CA SER A 319 4.89 35.95 -3.75
C SER A 319 4.82 34.89 -2.65
N PRO A 320 5.37 35.17 -1.45
CA PRO A 320 5.18 34.30 -0.28
C PRO A 320 3.72 34.07 0.09
N PHE A 321 2.84 35.04 -0.17
CA PHE A 321 1.41 34.93 0.09
C PHE A 321 0.75 33.87 -0.81
N GLU A 322 1.02 33.92 -2.11
CA GLU A 322 0.53 32.92 -3.08
C GLU A 322 1.06 31.52 -2.75
N ALA A 323 2.33 31.41 -2.35
CA ALA A 323 2.94 30.13 -1.96
C ALA A 323 2.24 29.46 -0.76
N LEU A 324 1.71 30.25 0.16
CA LEU A 324 1.10 29.77 1.40
C LEU A 324 -0.43 29.60 1.30
N GLN A 325 -1.05 29.91 0.15
CA GLN A 325 -2.51 29.95 0.01
C GLN A 325 -3.20 28.60 0.28
N THR A 326 -2.52 27.48 0.01
CA THR A 326 -3.06 26.13 0.24
C THR A 326 -2.70 25.54 1.61
N VAL A 327 -1.98 26.29 2.46
CA VAL A 327 -1.63 25.84 3.83
C VAL A 327 -2.90 25.80 4.67
N PRO A 328 -3.20 24.67 5.35
CA PRO A 328 -4.38 24.57 6.19
C PRO A 328 -4.31 25.56 7.37
N PRO A 329 -5.47 26.09 7.83
CA PRO A 329 -5.49 27.04 8.94
C PRO A 329 -4.94 26.41 10.22
N ARG A 330 -4.18 27.20 10.98
CA ARG A 330 -3.74 26.86 12.33
C ARG A 330 -4.86 27.19 13.31
N TYR A 331 -5.07 26.32 14.29
CA TYR A 331 -6.08 26.50 15.35
C TYR A 331 -5.44 26.97 16.66
#